data_AF-A0A7V0M1N8-F1
#
_entry.id   AF-A0A7V0M1N8-F1
#
_cell.length_a   1.000
_cell.length_b   1.000
_cell.length_c   1.000
_cell.angle_alpha   90.00
_cell.angle_beta   90.00
_cell.angle_gamma   90.00
#
_symmetry.space_group_name_H-M   'P 1'
#
loop_
_entity.id
_entity.type
_entity.pdbx_description
1 polymer ?
#
loop_
_entity_poly.entity_id
_entity_poly.type
_entity_poly.pdbx_seq_one_letter_code
_entity_poly.pdbx_strand_id
1 'polypeptide(L)'
;EKLNANLQQIIDGHTDPWGVKVTLVEIKYVDLPQEMQRAMARQAVAERERRAKIINAEGEYQASTQLAEAAKVMSTNAITLQLRYLQTLVEIASENNSTIVFPIPLEMMNAFIEKKSGKS
;
A
#
# COMPACT_ATOMS: atom_id res chain seq x y z
N GLU A 1 5.65 -1.14 -29.39
CA GLU A 1 5.03 -1.02 -30.73
C GLU A 1 5.71 0.00 -31.64
N LYS A 2 5.91 1.26 -31.23
CA LYS A 2 6.51 2.30 -32.09
C LYS A 2 7.87 1.94 -32.70
N LEU A 3 8.73 1.24 -31.96
CA LEU A 3 10.07 0.89 -32.43
C LEU A 3 10.06 -0.13 -33.58
N ASN A 4 9.24 -1.18 -33.47
CA ASN A 4 9.15 -2.22 -34.50
C ASN A 4 8.53 -1.69 -35.79
N ALA A 5 7.49 -0.84 -35.68
CA ALA A 5 6.89 -0.18 -36.83
C ALA A 5 7.89 0.75 -37.55
N ASN A 6 8.67 1.53 -36.80
CA ASN A 6 9.73 2.37 -37.36
C ASN A 6 10.80 1.53 -38.08
N LEU A 7 11.22 0.41 -37.48
CA LEU A 7 12.22 -0.48 -38.09
C LEU A 7 11.68 -1.15 -39.36
N GLN A 8 10.43 -1.62 -39.35
CA GLN A 8 9.79 -2.18 -40.53
C GLN A 8 9.77 -1.17 -41.68
N GLN A 9 9.37 0.07 -41.42
CA GLN A 9 9.27 1.10 -42.44
C GLN A 9 10.64 1.47 -43.06
N ILE A 10 11.69 1.53 -42.24
CA ILE A 10 13.05 1.80 -42.71
C ILE A 10 13.56 0.64 -43.59
N ILE A 11 13.37 -0.60 -43.14
CA ILE A 11 13.90 -1.77 -43.85
C ILE A 11 13.13 -2.00 -45.16
N ASP A 12 11.79 -1.90 -45.15
CA ASP A 12 10.94 -2.09 -46.34
C ASP A 12 11.36 -1.13 -47.48
N GLY A 13 11.60 0.15 -47.14
CA GLY A 13 12.07 1.14 -48.12
C GLY A 13 13.47 0.87 -48.70
N HIS A 14 14.33 0.15 -47.97
CA HIS A 14 15.63 -0.28 -48.49
C HIS A 14 15.56 -1.58 -49.32
N THR A 15 14.54 -2.42 -49.11
CA THR A 15 14.36 -3.72 -49.79
C THR A 15 13.45 -3.66 -51.02
N ASP A 16 12.67 -2.59 -51.20
CA ASP A 16 11.83 -2.36 -52.38
C ASP A 16 12.58 -2.49 -53.73
N PRO A 17 13.80 -1.94 -53.90
CA PRO A 17 14.55 -2.09 -55.16
C PRO A 17 14.96 -3.53 -55.47
N TRP A 18 14.95 -4.41 -54.46
CA TRP A 18 15.31 -5.82 -54.60
C TRP A 18 14.07 -6.71 -54.75
N GLY A 19 12.86 -6.14 -54.75
CA GLY A 19 11.61 -6.86 -54.94
C GLY A 19 11.20 -7.74 -53.75
N VAL A 20 11.73 -7.47 -52.55
CA VAL A 20 11.46 -8.23 -51.33
C VAL A 20 10.59 -7.40 -50.39
N LYS A 21 9.45 -7.95 -49.95
CA LYS A 21 8.51 -7.28 -49.02
C LYS A 21 8.72 -7.77 -47.59
N VAL A 22 8.94 -6.85 -46.64
CA VAL A 22 9.25 -7.20 -45.24
C VAL A 22 7.97 -7.23 -44.40
N THR A 23 7.63 -8.42 -43.87
CA THR A 23 6.35 -8.65 -43.16
C THR A 23 6.44 -8.42 -41.65
N LEU A 24 7.57 -8.72 -41.01
CA LEU A 24 7.78 -8.55 -39.57
C LEU A 24 9.26 -8.31 -39.28
N VAL A 25 9.54 -7.34 -38.40
CA VAL A 25 10.88 -7.09 -37.86
C VAL A 25 10.83 -7.22 -36.34
N GLU A 26 11.66 -8.10 -35.80
CA GLU A 26 11.78 -8.34 -34.37
C GLU A 26 13.23 -8.14 -33.92
N ILE A 27 13.44 -7.36 -32.87
CA ILE A 27 14.76 -7.19 -32.26
C ILE A 27 15.03 -8.41 -31.40
N LYS A 28 16.06 -9.20 -31.75
CA LYS A 28 16.43 -10.39 -30.99
C LYS A 28 17.19 -10.08 -29.70
N TYR A 29 18.33 -9.39 -29.79
CA TYR A 29 19.18 -9.10 -28.63
C TYR A 29 19.85 -7.73 -28.77
N VAL A 30 19.93 -7.00 -27.67
CA VAL A 30 20.68 -5.74 -27.55
C VAL A 30 21.70 -5.93 -26.45
N ASP A 31 22.98 -5.92 -26.81
CA ASP A 31 24.06 -6.02 -25.84
C ASP A 31 24.31 -4.65 -25.21
N LEU A 32 23.97 -4.54 -23.93
CA LEU A 32 24.25 -3.36 -23.13
C LEU A 32 25.60 -3.53 -22.42
N PRO A 33 26.48 -2.51 -22.41
CA PRO A 33 27.70 -2.56 -21.62
C PRO A 33 27.38 -2.82 -20.15
N GLN A 34 28.18 -3.67 -19.50
CA GLN A 34 27.95 -4.10 -18.10
C GLN A 34 27.89 -2.91 -17.12
N GLU A 35 28.64 -1.84 -17.40
CA GLU A 35 28.64 -0.62 -16.60
C GLU A 35 27.30 0.14 -16.69
N MET A 36 26.75 0.28 -17.89
CA MET A 36 25.45 0.91 -18.12
C MET A 36 24.32 0.11 -17.46
N GLN A 37 24.36 -1.23 -17.54
CA GLN A 37 23.36 -2.09 -16.92
C GLN A 37 23.34 -1.93 -15.39
N ARG A 38 24.51 -1.83 -14.75
CA ARG A 38 24.64 -1.59 -13.31
C ARG A 38 24.13 -0.19 -12.92
N ALA A 39 24.47 0.84 -13.69
CA ALA A 39 23.99 2.20 -13.45
C ALA A 39 22.46 2.30 -13.58
N MET A 40 21.90 1.70 -14.64
CA MET A 40 20.46 1.66 -14.88
C MET A 40 19.72 0.88 -13.78
N ALA A 41 20.26 -0.26 -13.33
CA ALA A 41 19.68 -1.03 -12.23
C ALA A 41 19.65 -0.20 -10.93
N ARG A 42 20.74 0.49 -10.59
CA ARG A 42 20.80 1.36 -9.41
C ARG A 42 19.79 2.50 -9.49
N GLN A 43 19.68 3.15 -10.65
CA GLN A 43 18.70 4.22 -10.86
C GLN A 43 17.27 3.71 -10.76
N ALA A 44 16.97 2.56 -11.37
CA ALA A 44 15.64 1.95 -11.33
C ALA A 44 15.24 1.57 -9.90
N VAL A 45 16.16 1.03 -9.10
CA VAL A 45 15.92 0.71 -7.68
C VAL A 45 15.66 1.99 -6.88
N ALA A 46 16.51 3.01 -7.02
CA ALA A 46 16.35 4.26 -6.29
C ALA A 46 15.00 4.97 -6.61
N GLU A 47 14.61 5.00 -7.87
CA GLU A 47 13.32 5.56 -8.29
C GLU A 47 12.15 4.72 -7.74
N ARG A 48 12.26 3.39 -7.76
CA ARG A 48 11.24 2.49 -7.22
C ARG A 48 11.08 2.67 -5.71
N GLU A 49 12.17 2.73 -4.97
CA GLU A 49 12.16 2.95 -3.52
C GLU A 49 11.57 4.32 -3.16
N ARG A 50 11.97 5.37 -3.90
CA ARG A 50 11.39 6.71 -3.74
C ARG A 50 9.88 6.70 -3.96
N ARG A 51 9.40 6.09 -5.05
CA ARG A 51 7.97 5.99 -5.35
C ARG A 51 7.23 5.17 -4.29
N ALA A 52 7.77 4.04 -3.87
CA ALA A 52 7.18 3.21 -2.83
C ALA A 52 7.00 4.01 -1.52
N LYS A 53 8.01 4.81 -1.14
CA LYS A 53 7.93 5.64 0.06
C LYS A 53 6.84 6.72 -0.04
N ILE A 54 6.70 7.36 -1.20
CA ILE A 54 5.66 8.35 -1.44
C ILE A 54 4.27 7.70 -1.37
N ILE A 55 4.08 6.55 -2.04
CA ILE A 55 2.81 5.82 -2.05
C ILE A 55 2.43 5.38 -0.63
N ASN A 56 3.38 4.86 0.14
CA ASN A 56 3.11 4.46 1.52
C ASN A 56 2.74 5.65 2.41
N ALA A 57 3.49 6.75 2.32
CA ALA A 57 3.20 7.95 3.11
C ALA A 57 1.82 8.55 2.77
N GLU A 58 1.45 8.56 1.48
CA GLU A 58 0.13 8.99 1.02
C GLU A 58 -0.97 8.04 1.52
N GLY A 59 -0.74 6.73 1.45
CA GLY A 59 -1.67 5.73 1.98
C GLY A 59 -1.89 5.86 3.49
N GLU A 60 -0.81 6.07 4.26
CA GLU A 60 -0.88 6.32 5.71
C GLU A 60 -1.64 7.60 6.04
N TYR A 61 -1.42 8.67 5.27
CA TYR A 61 -2.15 9.92 5.43
C TYR A 61 -3.65 9.72 5.17
N GLN A 62 -4.02 9.10 4.06
CA GLN A 62 -5.42 8.82 3.71
C GLN A 62 -6.11 7.89 4.71
N ALA A 63 -5.40 6.90 5.24
CA ALA A 63 -5.92 6.04 6.31
C ALA A 63 -6.14 6.83 7.60
N SER A 64 -5.18 7.67 7.99
CA SER A 64 -5.26 8.48 9.22
C SER A 64 -6.39 9.50 9.17
N THR A 65 -6.61 10.15 8.02
CA THR A 65 -7.71 11.11 7.85
C THR A 65 -9.07 10.43 7.95
N GLN A 66 -9.25 9.28 7.29
CA GLN A 66 -10.48 8.49 7.39
C GLN A 66 -10.75 7.99 8.81
N LEU A 67 -9.72 7.52 9.52
CA LEU A 67 -9.85 7.10 10.92
C LEU A 67 -10.22 8.27 11.83
N ALA A 68 -9.63 9.45 11.62
CA ALA A 68 -9.96 10.65 12.39
C ALA A 68 -11.40 11.11 12.14
N GLU A 69 -11.86 11.06 10.89
CA GLU A 69 -13.25 11.36 10.54
C GLU A 69 -14.21 10.34 11.17
N ALA A 70 -13.91 9.05 11.08
CA ALA A 70 -14.68 8.01 11.72
C ALA A 70 -14.76 8.23 13.24
N ALA A 71 -13.64 8.54 13.90
CA ALA A 71 -13.61 8.83 15.33
C ALA A 71 -14.47 10.06 15.69
N LYS A 72 -14.46 11.09 14.85
CA LYS A 72 -15.32 12.27 15.02
C LYS A 72 -16.80 11.92 14.88
N VAL A 73 -17.18 11.08 13.91
CA VAL A 73 -18.57 10.63 13.77
C VAL A 73 -18.99 9.82 14.99
N MET A 74 -18.13 8.93 15.48
CA MET A 74 -18.43 8.13 16.67
C MET A 74 -18.59 8.95 17.94
N SER A 75 -17.79 10.01 18.12
CA SER A 75 -17.87 10.84 19.32
C SER A 75 -19.18 11.63 19.41
N THR A 76 -19.90 11.81 18.28
CA THR A 76 -21.21 12.46 18.28
C THR A 76 -22.28 11.66 19.03
N ASN A 77 -22.13 10.34 19.17
CA ASN A 77 -23.16 9.50 19.77
C ASN A 77 -22.54 8.41 20.65
N ALA A 78 -22.74 8.53 21.97
CA ALA A 78 -22.14 7.67 22.99
C ALA A 78 -22.44 6.17 22.81
N ILE A 79 -23.57 5.82 22.18
CA ILE A 79 -23.96 4.43 21.88
C ILE A 79 -23.00 3.78 20.89
N THR A 80 -22.36 4.57 20.01
CA THR A 80 -21.46 4.05 18.96
C THR A 80 -20.22 3.37 19.52
N LEU A 81 -19.65 3.90 20.61
CA LEU A 81 -18.49 3.29 21.27
C LEU A 81 -18.86 1.97 21.93
N GLN A 82 -20.08 1.90 22.50
CA GLN A 82 -20.64 0.68 23.08
C GLN A 82 -20.86 -0.40 22.01
N LEU A 83 -21.40 -0.03 20.84
CA LEU A 83 -21.55 -0.95 19.71
C LEU A 83 -20.19 -1.44 19.19
N ARG A 84 -19.19 -0.56 19.08
CA ARG A 84 -17.83 -0.96 18.72
C ARG A 84 -17.24 -1.93 19.73
N TYR A 85 -17.44 -1.67 21.03
CA TYR A 85 -16.99 -2.59 22.08
C TYR A 85 -17.62 -3.99 21.92
N LEU A 86 -18.94 -4.06 21.69
CA LEU A 86 -19.61 -5.33 21.41
C LEU A 86 -19.09 -6.02 20.14
N GLN A 87 -18.82 -5.28 19.06
CA GLN A 87 -18.20 -5.83 17.85
C GLN A 87 -16.82 -6.41 18.12
N THR A 88 -15.96 -5.68 18.85
CA THR A 88 -14.63 -6.19 19.22
C THR A 88 -14.72 -7.45 20.09
N LEU A 89 -15.73 -7.57 20.96
CA LEU A 89 -15.95 -8.78 21.74
C LEU A 89 -16.37 -9.97 20.87
N VAL A 90 -17.18 -9.76 19.83
CA VAL A 90 -17.56 -10.82 18.90
C VAL A 90 -16.38 -11.28 18.04
N GLU A 91 -15.54 -10.34 17.58
CA GLU A 91 -14.31 -10.65 16.84
C GLU A 91 -13.34 -11.47 17.69
N ILE A 92 -13.08 -11.04 18.93
CA ILE A 92 -12.22 -11.77 19.88
C ILE A 92 -12.80 -13.14 20.22
N ALA A 93 -14.13 -13.24 20.40
CA ALA A 93 -14.78 -14.52 20.66
C ALA A 93 -14.74 -15.49 19.46
N SER A 94 -14.60 -14.95 18.24
CA SER A 94 -14.44 -15.74 17.01
C SER A 94 -12.99 -16.23 16.81
N GLU A 95 -11.99 -15.48 17.28
CA GLU A 95 -10.59 -15.92 17.29
C GLU A 95 -10.31 -16.83 18.49
N ASN A 96 -10.29 -18.15 18.27
CA ASN A 96 -10.03 -19.19 19.27
C ASN A 96 -8.65 -19.08 19.95
N ASN A 97 -8.40 -18.12 20.86
CA ASN A 97 -7.23 -18.13 21.74
C ASN A 97 -7.49 -17.49 23.13
N SER A 98 -7.35 -18.32 24.17
CA SER A 98 -7.88 -18.19 25.52
C SER A 98 -7.08 -17.27 26.49
N THR A 99 -6.71 -16.06 26.06
CA THR A 99 -6.18 -15.04 26.99
C THR A 99 -6.94 -13.75 26.82
N ILE A 100 -8.05 -13.62 27.56
CA ILE A 100 -8.89 -12.44 27.59
C ILE A 100 -8.16 -11.35 28.40
N VAL A 101 -7.37 -10.52 27.74
CA VAL A 101 -6.88 -9.28 28.35
C VAL A 101 -8.02 -8.28 28.30
N PHE A 102 -8.66 -8.05 29.45
CA PHE A 102 -9.73 -7.07 29.60
C PHE A 102 -9.10 -5.68 29.82
N PRO A 103 -9.14 -4.74 28.86
CA PRO A 103 -8.84 -3.35 29.15
C PRO A 103 -10.06 -2.76 29.88
N ILE A 104 -9.99 -2.70 31.21
CA ILE A 104 -11.01 -1.99 32.00
C ILE A 104 -10.80 -0.49 31.79
N PRO A 105 -11.86 0.29 31.46
CA PRO A 105 -11.77 1.74 31.36
C PRO A 105 -11.22 2.35 32.66
N LEU A 106 -10.33 3.33 32.54
CA LEU A 106 -9.72 4.02 33.69
C LEU A 106 -10.78 4.58 34.66
N GLU A 107 -11.95 4.97 34.13
CA GLU A 107 -13.10 5.46 34.89
C GLU A 107 -13.65 4.42 35.88
N MET A 108 -13.74 3.14 35.47
CA MET A 108 -14.15 2.07 36.38
C MET A 108 -13.05 1.78 37.42
N MET A 109 -11.78 1.88 37.02
CA MET A 109 -10.65 1.67 37.92
C MET A 109 -10.58 2.74 39.02
N ASN A 110 -10.89 4.01 38.67
CA ASN A 110 -10.98 5.12 39.62
C ASN A 110 -12.06 4.87 40.69
N ALA A 111 -13.23 4.34 40.32
CA ALA A 111 -14.29 4.00 41.27
C ALA A 111 -13.88 2.92 42.29
N PHE A 112 -12.99 1.99 41.90
CA PHE A 112 -12.43 0.99 42.81
C PHE A 112 -11.32 1.55 43.72
N ILE A 113 -10.52 2.51 43.23
CA ILE A 113 -9.45 3.16 43.99
C ILE A 113 -10.03 4.15 45.01
N GLU A 114 -11.02 4.95 44.61
CA GLU A 114 -11.68 5.97 45.45
C GLU A 114 -12.46 5.32 46.60
N LYS A 115 -13.05 4.14 46.37
CA LYS A 115 -13.67 3.31 47.42
C LYS A 115 -12.67 2.78 48.46
N LYS A 116 -11.38 2.69 48.11
CA LYS A 116 -10.31 2.22 49.01
C LYS A 116 -9.65 3.36 49.80
N SER A 117 -9.71 4.61 49.31
CA SER A 117 -9.17 5.80 49.99
C SER A 117 -10.16 6.46 50.97
N GLY A 118 -11.45 6.10 50.93
CA GLY A 118 -12.48 6.62 51.84
C GLY A 118 -12.62 5.84 53.15
N LYS A 119 -11.55 5.71 53.95
CA LYS A 119 -11.61 5.38 55.39
C LYS A 119 -10.31 5.83 56.08
N SER A 120 -10.27 7.10 56.47
CA SER A 120 -9.78 7.57 57.77
C SER A 120 -10.47 8.87 58.14
#